data_AF-A0A662V9L2-F1
#
_entry.id   AF-A0A662V9L2-F1
#
_cell.length_a   1.000
_cell.length_b   1.000
_cell.length_c   1.000
_cell.angle_alpha   90.00
_cell.angle_beta   90.00
_cell.angle_gamma   90.00
#
_symmetry.space_group_name_H-M   'P 1'
#
loop_
_entity.id
_entity.type
_entity.pdbx_description
1 polymer ?
#
loop_
_entity_poly.entity_id
_entity_poly.type
_entity_poly.pdbx_seq_one_letter_code
_entity_poly.pdbx_strand_id
1 'polypeptide(L)'
;MKERIEALEKKLSDLLNSVVEELGLSEPLVVVNGRADCTTCIRIEVRDEESFARAVSALLRQGVATGALPIVITRHIDMSGLRYAAVDYVNQVIVELSIALA
;
A
#
# COMPACT_ATOMS: atom_id res chain seq x y z
N MET A 1 -13.48 -15.92 -8.41
CA MET A 1 -12.13 -15.56 -7.91
C MET A 1 -11.59 -14.32 -8.61
N LYS A 2 -11.49 -14.32 -9.95
CA LYS A 2 -11.07 -13.14 -10.74
C LYS A 2 -11.89 -11.87 -10.42
N GLU A 3 -13.22 -11.97 -10.43
CA GLU A 3 -14.11 -10.82 -10.12
C GLU A 3 -13.94 -10.29 -8.69
N ARG A 4 -13.69 -11.17 -7.70
CA ARG A 4 -13.43 -10.76 -6.30
C ARG A 4 -12.12 -10.00 -6.20
N ILE A 5 -11.08 -10.45 -6.89
CA ILE A 5 -9.79 -9.76 -6.95
C ILE A 5 -9.99 -8.40 -7.59
N GLU A 6 -10.56 -8.32 -8.79
CA GLU A 6 -10.78 -7.06 -9.52
C GLU A 6 -11.60 -6.04 -8.70
N ALA A 7 -12.63 -6.49 -7.99
CA ALA A 7 -13.41 -5.63 -7.10
C ALA A 7 -12.58 -5.07 -5.93
N LEU A 8 -11.71 -5.89 -5.32
CA LEU A 8 -10.81 -5.47 -4.25
C LEU A 8 -9.75 -4.49 -4.76
N GLU A 9 -9.15 -4.76 -5.92
CA GLU A 9 -8.15 -3.88 -6.52
C GLU A 9 -8.76 -2.52 -6.84
N LYS A 10 -9.98 -2.51 -7.38
CA LYS A 10 -10.71 -1.28 -7.67
C LYS A 10 -10.98 -0.52 -6.38
N LYS A 11 -11.52 -1.18 -5.34
CA LYS A 11 -11.78 -0.55 -4.04
C LYS A 11 -10.50 0.07 -3.45
N LEU A 12 -9.39 -0.67 -3.48
CA LEU A 12 -8.12 -0.17 -2.95
C LEU A 12 -7.59 1.01 -3.78
N SER A 13 -7.66 0.90 -5.11
CA SER A 13 -7.27 1.99 -6.01
C SER A 13 -8.09 3.25 -5.76
N ASP A 14 -9.40 3.13 -5.58
CA ASP A 14 -10.30 4.25 -5.31
C ASP A 14 -9.95 4.92 -3.96
N LEU A 15 -9.68 4.12 -2.92
CA LEU A 15 -9.25 4.63 -1.61
C LEU A 15 -7.90 5.36 -1.69
N LEU A 16 -6.92 4.77 -2.38
CA LEU A 16 -5.59 5.36 -2.51
C LEU A 16 -5.63 6.64 -3.35
N ASN A 17 -6.42 6.67 -4.42
CA ASN A 17 -6.62 7.87 -5.24
C ASN A 17 -7.27 8.99 -4.43
N SER A 18 -8.30 8.69 -3.63
CA SER A 18 -8.92 9.66 -2.71
C SER A 18 -7.88 10.27 -1.77
N VAL A 19 -6.99 9.44 -1.20
CA VAL A 19 -5.90 9.92 -0.33
C VAL A 19 -4.92 10.83 -1.08
N VAL A 20 -4.54 10.48 -2.31
CA VAL A 20 -3.63 11.29 -3.13
C VAL A 20 -4.26 12.65 -3.50
N GLU A 21 -5.53 12.64 -3.89
CA GLU A 21 -6.29 13.85 -4.21
C GLU A 21 -6.44 14.77 -3.00
N GLU A 22 -6.80 14.23 -1.83
CA GLU A 22 -6.90 14.98 -0.57
C GLU A 22 -5.58 15.66 -0.18
N LEU A 23 -4.45 15.06 -0.53
CA LEU A 23 -3.13 15.60 -0.25
C LEU A 23 -2.60 16.54 -1.35
N GLY A 24 -3.29 16.64 -2.48
CA GLY A 24 -2.90 17.50 -3.61
C GLY A 24 -1.54 17.10 -4.23
N LEU A 25 -1.22 15.81 -4.21
CA LEU A 25 0.08 15.30 -4.68
C LEU A 25 0.00 14.81 -6.13
N SER A 26 1.06 15.07 -6.91
CA SER A 26 1.21 14.52 -8.25
C SER A 26 2.05 13.25 -8.19
N GLU A 27 1.48 12.13 -8.62
CA GLU A 27 2.16 10.82 -8.74
C GLU A 27 2.93 10.35 -7.48
N PRO A 28 2.38 10.46 -6.25
CA PRO A 28 3.15 10.17 -5.04
C PRO A 28 3.26 8.66 -4.72
N LEU A 29 2.58 7.81 -5.49
CA LEU A 29 2.52 6.37 -5.33
C LEU A 29 3.02 5.68 -6.58
N VAL A 30 3.84 4.64 -6.41
CA VAL A 30 4.26 3.75 -7.51
C VAL A 30 3.84 2.32 -7.16
N VAL A 31 3.00 1.72 -7.99
CA VAL A 31 2.52 0.34 -7.79
C VAL A 31 3.36 -0.63 -8.63
N VAL A 32 3.91 -1.66 -8.00
CA VAL A 32 4.73 -2.69 -8.67
C VAL A 32 4.28 -4.10 -8.30
N ASN A 33 4.43 -5.04 -9.23
CA ASN A 33 4.22 -6.46 -8.92
C ASN A 33 5.46 -7.02 -8.19
N GLY A 34 5.25 -7.64 -7.04
CA GLY A 34 6.33 -8.20 -6.23
C GLY A 34 5.98 -8.27 -4.75
N ARG A 35 6.94 -8.72 -3.94
CA ARG A 35 6.85 -8.72 -2.47
C ARG A 35 7.83 -7.69 -1.93
N ALA A 36 7.42 -6.91 -0.94
CA ALA A 36 8.34 -6.07 -0.21
C ALA A 36 9.33 -6.95 0.56
N ASP A 37 10.63 -6.76 0.30
CA ASP A 37 11.70 -7.40 1.05
C ASP A 37 12.58 -6.34 1.70
N CYS A 38 12.56 -6.34 3.04
CA CYS A 38 13.39 -5.49 3.88
C CYS A 38 13.52 -6.18 5.24
N THR A 39 14.73 -6.62 5.57
CA THR A 39 15.00 -7.36 6.81
C THR A 39 15.10 -6.46 8.04
N THR A 40 15.48 -5.20 7.85
CA THR A 40 15.60 -4.20 8.93
C THR A 40 14.32 -3.40 9.15
N CYS A 41 13.31 -3.55 8.29
CA CYS A 41 12.10 -2.75 8.36
C CYS A 41 11.15 -3.24 9.46
N ILE A 42 10.53 -2.29 10.15
CA ILE A 42 9.36 -2.54 11.00
C ILE A 42 8.19 -2.90 10.08
N ARG A 43 7.59 -4.06 10.34
CA ARG A 43 6.39 -4.53 9.64
C ARG A 43 5.14 -4.25 10.47
N ILE A 44 4.17 -3.58 9.86
CA ILE A 44 2.88 -3.26 10.46
C ILE A 44 1.80 -3.96 9.63
N GLU A 45 1.14 -4.95 10.23
CA GLU A 45 0.02 -5.62 9.59
C GLU A 45 -1.28 -4.87 9.85
N VAL A 46 -2.06 -4.64 8.80
CA VAL A 46 -3.40 -4.02 8.88
C VAL A 46 -4.46 -5.01 8.44
N ARG A 47 -5.67 -4.85 8.99
CA ARG A 47 -6.75 -5.84 8.89
C ARG A 47 -7.66 -5.63 7.69
N ASP A 48 -7.70 -4.43 7.14
CA ASP A 48 -8.65 -4.01 6.11
C ASP A 48 -8.08 -2.89 5.22
N GLU A 49 -8.75 -2.64 4.10
CA GLU A 49 -8.33 -1.69 3.08
C GLU A 49 -8.37 -0.24 3.56
N GLU A 50 -9.30 0.10 4.46
CA GLU A 50 -9.39 1.44 5.04
C GLU A 50 -8.20 1.75 5.95
N SER A 51 -7.84 0.80 6.81
CA SER A 51 -6.66 0.89 7.69
C SER A 51 -5.38 0.99 6.86
N PHE A 52 -5.29 0.24 5.76
CA PHE A 52 -4.19 0.37 4.80
C PHE A 52 -4.14 1.76 4.17
N ALA A 53 -5.25 2.27 3.66
CA ALA A 53 -5.32 3.60 3.06
C ALA A 53 -4.95 4.72 4.06
N ARG A 54 -5.40 4.62 5.31
CA ARG A 54 -5.01 5.55 6.39
C ARG A 54 -3.52 5.50 6.68
N ALA A 55 -2.93 4.31 6.72
CA ALA A 55 -1.50 4.16 6.91
C ALA A 55 -0.70 4.73 5.73
N VAL A 56 -1.16 4.50 4.48
CA VAL A 56 -0.57 5.13 3.30
C VAL A 56 -0.68 6.66 3.35
N SER A 57 -1.81 7.21 3.79
CA SER A 57 -1.96 8.66 3.99
C SER A 57 -0.92 9.21 4.98
N ALA A 58 -0.67 8.50 6.09
CA ALA A 58 0.37 8.88 7.05
C ALA A 58 1.78 8.82 6.43
N LEU A 59 2.10 7.73 5.71
CA LEU A 59 3.38 7.58 5.01
C LEU A 59 3.58 8.66 3.94
N LEU A 60 2.54 9.02 3.20
CA LEU A 60 2.59 10.10 2.20
C LEU A 60 2.88 11.45 2.84
N ARG A 61 2.17 11.80 3.92
CA ARG A 61 2.42 13.05 4.67
C ARG A 61 3.85 13.11 5.20
N GLN A 62 4.36 11.99 5.71
CA GLN A 62 5.76 11.88 6.15
C GLN A 62 6.74 11.98 4.97
N GLY A 63 6.44 11.33 3.85
CA GLY A 63 7.24 11.38 2.63
C GLY A 63 7.38 12.80 2.09
N VAL A 64 6.31 13.59 2.09
CA VAL A 64 6.35 15.02 1.75
C VAL A 64 7.31 15.78 2.66
N ALA A 65 7.22 15.57 3.98
CA ALA A 65 8.04 16.28 4.96
C ALA A 65 9.53 15.89 4.91
N THR A 66 9.85 14.68 4.44
CA THR A 66 11.21 14.11 4.48
C THR A 66 11.86 13.98 3.10
N GLY A 67 11.13 14.24 2.02
CA GLY A 67 11.59 14.01 0.65
C GLY A 67 11.62 12.52 0.25
N ALA A 68 10.95 11.64 1.00
CA ALA A 68 10.93 10.19 0.78
C ALA A 68 9.85 9.71 -0.20
N LEU A 69 9.38 10.59 -1.09
CA LEU A 69 8.46 10.23 -2.16
C LEU A 69 9.21 9.75 -3.42
N PRO A 70 8.60 8.88 -4.26
CA PRO A 70 7.27 8.27 -4.09
C PRO A 70 7.26 7.09 -3.11
N ILE A 71 6.11 6.81 -2.51
CA ILE A 71 5.90 5.59 -1.72
C ILE A 71 5.66 4.43 -2.69
N VAL A 72 6.39 3.33 -2.49
CA VAL A 72 6.26 2.13 -3.32
C VAL A 72 5.19 1.21 -2.73
N ILE A 73 4.19 0.85 -3.53
CA ILE A 73 3.19 -0.16 -3.18
C ILE A 73 3.51 -1.44 -3.96
N THR A 74 3.92 -2.50 -3.25
CA THR A 74 4.09 -3.81 -3.87
C THR A 74 2.77 -4.58 -3.83
N ARG A 75 2.45 -5.26 -4.92
CA ARG A 75 1.29 -6.13 -5.08
C ARG A 75 1.73 -7.55 -5.37
N HIS A 76 1.21 -8.51 -4.61
CA HIS A 76 1.48 -9.93 -4.83
C HIS A 76 0.19 -10.75 -4.72
N ILE A 77 -0.09 -11.56 -5.76
CA ILE A 77 -1.21 -12.50 -5.80
C ILE A 77 -0.64 -13.90 -5.81
N ASP A 78 -1.16 -14.76 -4.94
CA ASP A 78 -0.91 -16.20 -4.98
C ASP A 78 -2.19 -16.99 -4.73
N MET A 79 -2.05 -18.32 -4.65
CA MET A 79 -3.15 -19.24 -4.39
C MET A 79 -3.82 -19.03 -3.03
N SER A 80 -3.12 -18.39 -2.08
CA SER A 80 -3.60 -18.15 -0.71
C SER A 80 -4.33 -16.82 -0.56
N GLY A 81 -4.01 -15.84 -1.41
CA GLY A 81 -4.64 -14.53 -1.33
C GLY A 81 -3.98 -13.42 -2.13
N LEU A 82 -4.40 -12.20 -1.82
CA LEU A 82 -3.87 -10.95 -2.33
C LEU A 82 -3.13 -10.24 -1.19
N ARG A 83 -1.90 -9.77 -1.46
CA ARG A 83 -1.09 -9.00 -0.52
C ARG A 83 -0.68 -7.68 -1.13
N TYR A 84 -0.91 -6.60 -0.39
CA TYR A 84 -0.37 -5.28 -0.68
C TYR A 84 0.59 -4.87 0.41
N ALA A 85 1.68 -4.20 0.05
CA ALA A 85 2.57 -3.60 1.02
C ALA A 85 2.95 -2.19 0.58
N ALA A 86 2.74 -1.20 1.44
CA ALA A 86 3.28 0.15 1.26
C ALA A 86 4.64 0.23 1.95
N VAL A 87 5.66 0.64 1.21
CA VAL A 87 7.05 0.59 1.65
C VAL A 87 7.66 1.98 1.71
N ASP A 88 8.14 2.34 2.89
CA ASP A 88 8.97 3.49 3.14
C ASP A 88 10.38 3.01 3.51
N TYR A 89 11.26 2.98 2.51
CA TYR A 89 12.65 2.53 2.68
C TYR A 89 13.51 3.51 3.48
N VAL A 90 13.13 4.79 3.53
CA VAL A 90 13.88 5.83 4.26
C VAL A 90 13.66 5.65 5.75
N ASN A 91 12.41 5.46 6.16
CA ASN A 91 12.04 5.27 7.55
C ASN A 91 12.01 3.79 7.99
N GLN A 92 12.32 2.88 7.07
CA GLN A 92 12.37 1.43 7.29
C GLN A 92 11.02 0.89 7.82
N VAL A 93 9.92 1.27 7.19
CA VAL A 93 8.57 0.81 7.54
C VAL A 93 7.91 0.13 6.35
N ILE A 94 7.32 -1.03 6.60
CA ILE A 94 6.43 -1.71 5.66
C ILE A 94 5.06 -1.85 6.33
N VAL A 95 4.01 -1.37 5.67
CA VAL A 95 2.63 -1.63 6.06
C VAL A 95 2.05 -2.69 5.14
N GLU A 96 1.57 -3.80 5.68
CA GLU A 96 1.10 -4.96 4.90
C GLU A 96 -0.40 -5.21 5.12
N LEU A 97 -1.13 -5.37 4.01
CA LEU A 97 -2.52 -5.82 3.97
C LEU A 97 -2.55 -7.20 3.31
N SER A 98 -3.04 -8.21 4.04
CA SER A 98 -3.22 -9.57 3.53
C SER A 98 -4.71 -9.92 3.48
N ILE A 99 -5.21 -10.24 2.28
CA ILE A 99 -6.61 -10.60 2.06
C ILE A 99 -6.67 -12.05 1.59
N ALA A 100 -7.26 -12.92 2.41
CA ALA A 100 -7.52 -14.30 2.04
C ALA A 100 -8.64 -14.38 0.98
N LEU A 101 -8.47 -15.23 -0.04
CA LEU A 101 -9.44 -15.41 -1.12
C LEU A 101 -10.39 -16.61 -0.91
N ALA A 102 -10.39 -17.19 0.29
CA ALA A 102 -11.27 -18.29 0.69
C ALA A 102 -12.77 -17.95 0.57
#